data_AF-A0A2I1BWX6-F1
#
_entry.id   AF-A0A2I1BWX6-F1
#
_cell.length_a   1.000
_cell.length_b   1.000
_cell.length_c   1.000
_cell.angle_alpha   90.00
_cell.angle_beta   90.00
_cell.angle_gamma   90.00
#
_symmetry.space_group_name_H-M   'P 1'
#
loop_
_entity.id
_entity.type
_entity.pdbx_description
1 polymer ?
#
loop_
_entity_poly.entity_id
_entity_poly.type
_entity_poly.pdbx_seq_one_letter_code
_entity_poly.pdbx_strand_id
1 'polypeptide(L)'
;MPSFFRSLALHALLAGALVAQVTNAYPQPALVRSEDATVPPRDTITTEPASMLPSFGEADGELHKRSKPLKIAQEPSKSYSCPATNKYGGTTYTSGQLKVAFIRAAQYANDGQQIGDRNYPHTFGNGENLPFPCGKSTMEFPLDRDNPGTVYSGQSVKTLPDRLVFEFKDGKKEGKAKFCGVMRHGNNGDFVDCP
;
A
#
# COMPACT_ATOMS: atom_id res chain seq x y z
N MET A 1 50.03 -37.76 -30.95
CA MET A 1 49.83 -37.32 -32.35
C MET A 1 48.89 -36.11 -32.34
N PRO A 2 49.20 -35.06 -33.12
CA PRO A 2 48.45 -33.79 -33.22
C PRO A 2 47.17 -34.03 -34.07
N SER A 3 46.18 -33.16 -34.23
CA SER A 3 46.19 -31.75 -34.60
C SER A 3 44.78 -31.15 -34.51
N PHE A 4 44.76 -29.83 -34.37
CA PHE A 4 43.66 -28.90 -34.52
C PHE A 4 42.96 -28.94 -35.89
N PHE A 5 41.65 -28.69 -35.92
CA PHE A 5 41.02 -27.95 -37.01
C PHE A 5 40.02 -26.93 -36.46
N ARG A 6 40.36 -25.65 -36.66
CA ARG A 6 39.46 -24.51 -36.73
C ARG A 6 39.09 -24.28 -38.20
N SER A 7 37.83 -23.95 -38.47
CA SER A 7 37.38 -22.87 -39.39
C SER A 7 35.85 -22.90 -39.45
N LEU A 8 35.15 -21.88 -38.94
CA LEU A 8 34.76 -20.62 -39.61
C LEU A 8 33.83 -20.81 -40.81
N ALA A 9 32.58 -20.40 -40.64
CA ALA A 9 31.77 -19.83 -41.72
C ALA A 9 30.85 -18.74 -41.14
N LEU A 10 31.20 -17.48 -41.45
CA LEU A 10 30.34 -16.30 -41.35
C LEU A 10 29.15 -16.42 -42.30
N HIS A 11 27.97 -15.93 -41.90
CA HIS A 11 27.03 -15.14 -42.72
C HIS A 11 26.30 -14.21 -41.73
N ALA A 12 26.70 -12.95 -41.56
CA ALA A 12 26.24 -11.78 -42.32
C ALA A 12 24.70 -11.63 -42.28
N LEU A 13 24.22 -10.81 -41.35
CA LEU A 13 23.54 -9.52 -41.59
C LEU A 13 22.19 -9.62 -42.31
N LEU A 14 21.10 -9.33 -41.58
CA LEU A 14 20.12 -8.37 -42.09
C LEU A 14 19.47 -7.58 -40.95
N ALA A 15 19.63 -6.28 -41.07
CA ALA A 15 19.11 -5.24 -40.21
C ALA A 15 17.59 -5.16 -40.29
N GLY A 16 16.96 -4.82 -39.17
CA GLY A 16 15.53 -4.56 -39.08
C GLY A 16 15.18 -3.87 -37.77
N ALA A 17 15.83 -2.74 -37.48
CA ALA A 17 15.39 -1.86 -36.40
C ALA A 17 14.18 -1.05 -36.90
N LEU A 18 12.98 -1.56 -36.65
CA LEU A 18 11.75 -0.76 -36.76
C LEU A 18 11.62 0.10 -35.50
N VAL A 19 12.17 1.30 -35.56
CA VAL A 19 11.85 2.37 -34.61
C VAL A 19 10.49 2.93 -35.03
N ALA A 20 9.42 2.45 -34.40
CA ALA A 20 8.13 3.10 -34.49
C ALA A 20 8.17 4.36 -33.61
N GLN A 21 8.29 5.53 -34.25
CA GLN A 21 8.06 6.80 -33.56
C GLN A 21 6.56 6.97 -33.34
N VAL A 22 6.12 6.84 -32.10
CA VAL A 22 4.77 7.26 -31.70
C VAL A 22 4.86 8.75 -31.36
N THR A 23 4.64 9.60 -32.36
CA THR A 23 4.34 11.01 -32.12
C THR A 23 2.92 11.08 -31.58
N ASN A 24 2.76 11.01 -30.26
CA ASN A 24 1.48 11.33 -29.65
C ASN A 24 1.38 12.87 -29.58
N ALA A 25 0.86 13.45 -30.67
CA ALA A 25 0.49 14.84 -30.73
C ALA A 25 -0.65 15.06 -29.74
N TYR A 26 -0.35 15.75 -28.64
CA TYR A 26 -1.38 16.28 -27.74
C TYR A 26 -2.28 17.23 -28.53
N PRO A 27 -3.61 17.02 -28.57
CA PRO A 27 -4.51 18.07 -29.00
C PRO A 27 -4.48 19.19 -27.97
N GLN A 28 -4.09 20.40 -28.42
CA GLN A 28 -4.27 21.61 -27.65
C GLN A 28 -5.77 21.87 -27.45
N PRO A 29 -6.24 22.22 -26.24
CA PRO A 29 -7.59 22.72 -26.08
C PRO A 29 -7.71 24.10 -26.73
N ALA A 30 -8.74 24.25 -27.56
CA ALA A 30 -9.10 25.48 -28.22
C ALA A 30 -9.37 26.61 -27.20
N LEU A 31 -8.79 27.76 -27.49
CA LEU A 31 -9.02 29.03 -26.81
C LEU A 31 -10.49 29.42 -26.99
N VAL A 32 -11.28 29.37 -25.92
CA VAL A 32 -12.53 30.12 -25.85
C VAL A 32 -12.18 31.53 -25.40
N ARG A 33 -12.31 32.46 -26.35
CA ARG A 33 -12.26 33.91 -26.15
C ARG A 33 -13.56 34.35 -25.47
N SER A 34 -13.49 34.74 -24.21
CA SER A 34 -14.53 35.53 -23.54
C SER A 34 -14.05 36.97 -23.44
N GLU A 35 -14.71 37.86 -24.17
CA GLU A 35 -14.69 39.30 -23.91
C GLU A 35 -15.75 39.58 -22.84
N ASP A 36 -15.36 40.12 -21.68
CA ASP A 36 -15.73 41.48 -21.26
C ASP A 36 -15.49 41.72 -19.74
N ALA A 37 -14.98 42.92 -19.48
CA ALA A 37 -15.10 43.74 -18.26
C ALA A 37 -14.48 43.32 -16.90
N THR A 38 -13.37 44.01 -16.59
CA THR A 38 -13.07 44.75 -15.33
C THR A 38 -11.89 44.26 -14.47
N VAL A 39 -10.79 45.01 -14.57
CA VAL A 39 -9.57 45.09 -13.71
C VAL A 39 -9.85 46.16 -12.63
N PRO A 40 -9.41 46.08 -11.33
CA PRO A 40 -7.99 46.19 -10.90
C PRO A 40 -7.64 45.58 -9.50
N PRO A 41 -6.46 45.84 -8.87
CA PRO A 41 -5.08 45.56 -9.31
C PRO A 41 -4.20 44.81 -8.25
N ARG A 42 -3.03 44.34 -8.70
CA ARG A 42 -1.72 44.09 -8.01
C ARG A 42 -1.69 43.56 -6.56
N ASP A 43 -1.05 42.40 -6.35
CA ASP A 43 0.29 42.37 -5.72
C ASP A 43 0.94 40.97 -5.72
N THR A 44 2.20 40.96 -6.17
CA THR A 44 3.37 40.19 -5.74
C THR A 44 3.31 38.66 -5.62
N ILE A 45 4.05 38.00 -6.52
CA ILE A 45 4.48 36.60 -6.45
C ILE A 45 5.47 36.44 -5.29
N THR A 46 5.08 35.66 -4.27
CA THR A 46 6.01 35.08 -3.30
C THR A 46 5.84 33.56 -3.35
N THR A 47 6.90 32.90 -3.82
CA THR A 47 7.15 31.46 -3.76
C THR A 47 7.10 30.97 -2.31
N GLU A 48 6.32 29.94 -1.99
CA GLU A 48 6.53 28.96 -0.89
C GLU A 48 5.51 27.79 -1.05
N PRO A 49 5.80 26.56 -0.56
CA PRO A 49 5.30 25.31 -1.14
C PRO A 49 3.88 24.92 -0.73
N ALA A 50 3.21 24.21 -1.65
CA ALA A 50 1.90 23.62 -1.50
C ALA A 50 1.80 22.69 -0.29
N SER A 51 1.20 23.19 0.79
CA SER A 51 0.69 22.35 1.88
C SER A 51 -0.55 22.96 2.53
N MET A 52 -1.47 23.52 1.74
CA MET A 52 -2.82 23.81 2.21
C MET A 52 -3.85 23.56 1.12
N LEU A 53 -4.74 22.59 1.38
CA LEU A 53 -6.06 22.45 0.75
C LEU A 53 -7.10 22.45 1.88
N PRO A 54 -8.34 22.88 1.59
CA PRO A 54 -9.05 23.85 2.40
C PRO A 54 -10.07 23.23 3.37
N SER A 55 -10.49 24.10 4.28
CA SER A 55 -11.68 24.00 5.12
C SER A 55 -12.93 23.72 4.28
N PHE A 56 -13.69 22.69 4.64
CA PHE A 56 -15.05 22.46 4.20
C PHE A 56 -15.95 22.33 5.43
N GLY A 57 -16.83 23.33 5.60
CA GLY A 57 -18.19 23.21 6.10
C GLY A 57 -18.42 22.58 7.47
N GLU A 58 -18.68 23.43 8.47
CA GLU A 58 -19.51 23.09 9.62
C GLU A 58 -20.88 22.54 9.18
N ALA A 59 -21.18 21.31 9.60
CA ALA A 59 -22.52 20.89 9.99
C ALA A 59 -22.38 19.79 11.06
N ASP A 60 -23.28 19.86 12.04
CA ASP A 60 -23.66 18.86 13.06
C ASP A 60 -22.59 18.17 13.95
N GLY A 61 -22.20 18.85 15.04
CA GLY A 61 -22.39 18.36 16.41
C GLY A 61 -21.67 17.09 16.91
N GLU A 62 -20.94 16.35 16.08
CA GLU A 62 -20.09 15.27 16.53
C GLU A 62 -18.71 15.86 16.81
N LEU A 63 -18.28 15.80 18.07
CA LEU A 63 -16.94 16.21 18.48
C LEU A 63 -15.93 15.30 17.76
N HIS A 64 -15.58 15.64 16.51
CA HIS A 64 -14.56 14.95 15.73
C HIS A 64 -13.27 15.08 16.51
N LYS A 65 -12.99 14.05 17.31
CA LYS A 65 -11.78 13.94 18.10
C LYS A 65 -10.66 13.85 17.09
N ARG A 66 -10.06 14.99 16.76
CA ARG A 66 -8.92 15.07 15.84
C ARG A 66 -7.97 13.94 16.21
N SER A 67 -7.81 12.99 15.29
CA SER A 67 -6.94 11.87 15.51
C SER A 67 -5.55 12.39 15.86
N LYS A 68 -4.92 11.77 16.84
CA LYS A 68 -3.58 12.15 17.26
C LYS A 68 -2.62 11.94 16.07
N PRO A 69 -1.48 12.66 16.01
CA PRO A 69 -0.44 12.33 15.05
C PRO A 69 -0.07 10.84 15.13
N LEU A 70 0.04 10.19 13.98
CA LEU A 70 0.48 8.80 13.87
C LEU A 70 1.98 8.77 13.60
N LYS A 71 2.73 8.06 14.45
CA LYS A 71 4.15 7.78 14.27
C LYS A 71 4.36 6.33 13.83
N ILE A 72 5.01 6.17 12.68
CA ILE A 72 5.44 4.85 12.19
C ILE A 72 6.81 4.53 12.78
N ALA A 73 6.87 3.52 13.64
CA ALA A 73 8.10 3.10 14.34
C ALA A 73 8.91 2.07 13.54
N GLN A 74 8.24 1.20 12.79
CA GLN A 74 8.87 0.21 11.92
C GLN A 74 7.96 -0.09 10.73
N GLU A 75 8.50 0.04 9.53
CA GLU A 75 7.85 -0.32 8.28
C GLU A 75 8.24 -1.74 7.83
N PRO A 76 7.45 -2.39 6.97
CA PRO A 76 7.89 -3.60 6.30
C PRO A 76 9.11 -3.31 5.42
N SER A 77 10.23 -3.98 5.69
CA SER A 77 11.51 -3.77 4.99
C SER A 77 11.86 -4.89 3.99
N LYS A 78 11.12 -6.00 3.99
CA LYS A 78 11.32 -7.15 3.11
C LYS A 78 9.99 -7.63 2.52
N SER A 79 10.07 -8.51 1.54
CA SER A 79 8.92 -9.27 1.04
C SER A 79 8.56 -10.41 2.01
N TYR A 80 7.29 -10.79 2.01
CA TYR A 80 6.75 -11.88 2.83
C TYR A 80 6.01 -12.87 1.92
N SER A 81 6.28 -14.16 2.05
CA SER A 81 5.72 -15.20 1.18
C SER A 81 4.83 -16.14 1.98
N CYS A 82 3.53 -16.09 1.69
CA CYS A 82 2.56 -16.98 2.31
C CYS A 82 2.51 -18.33 1.58
N PRO A 83 2.66 -19.46 2.30
CA PRO A 83 2.68 -20.78 1.71
C PRO A 83 1.33 -21.15 1.10
N ALA A 84 1.36 -22.01 0.07
CA ALA A 84 0.12 -22.59 -0.46
C ALA A 84 -0.57 -23.46 0.60
N THR A 85 -1.90 -23.48 0.56
CA THR A 85 -2.78 -24.33 1.37
C THR A 85 -3.64 -25.17 0.44
N ASN A 86 -4.51 -26.03 0.98
CA ASN A 86 -5.49 -26.75 0.18
C ASN A 86 -6.55 -25.84 -0.48
N LYS A 87 -6.76 -24.62 0.05
CA LYS A 87 -7.77 -23.65 -0.41
C LYS A 87 -7.18 -22.52 -1.25
N TYR A 88 -5.91 -22.17 -1.03
CA TYR A 88 -5.30 -20.97 -1.56
C TYR A 88 -3.90 -21.24 -2.10
N GLY A 89 -3.61 -20.81 -3.33
CA GLY A 89 -2.26 -20.82 -3.89
C GLY A 89 -1.29 -19.92 -3.11
N GLY A 90 0.02 -20.08 -3.27
CA GLY A 90 1.01 -19.20 -2.63
C GLY A 90 0.83 -17.73 -3.04
N THR A 91 1.19 -16.81 -2.16
CA THR A 91 1.17 -15.35 -2.46
C THR A 91 2.40 -14.70 -1.86
N THR A 92 3.05 -13.84 -2.63
CA THR A 92 4.17 -13.03 -2.15
C THR A 92 3.77 -11.56 -2.18
N TYR A 93 3.96 -10.90 -1.05
CA TYR A 93 3.78 -9.46 -0.92
C TYR A 93 5.15 -8.78 -0.84
N THR A 94 5.35 -7.77 -1.66
CA THR A 94 6.54 -6.91 -1.57
C THR A 94 6.44 -5.96 -0.39
N SER A 95 7.58 -5.45 0.08
CA SER A 95 7.62 -4.43 1.15
C SER A 95 6.79 -3.19 0.82
N GLY A 96 6.81 -2.73 -0.44
CA GLY A 96 6.02 -1.59 -0.92
C GLY A 96 4.51 -1.84 -0.81
N GLN A 97 4.05 -3.02 -1.23
CA GLN A 97 2.63 -3.40 -1.14
C GLN A 97 2.16 -3.49 0.32
N LEU A 98 2.99 -4.09 1.19
CA LEU A 98 2.70 -4.17 2.61
C LEU A 98 2.72 -2.81 3.29
N LYS A 99 3.63 -1.91 2.89
CA LYS A 99 3.73 -0.57 3.45
C LYS A 99 2.43 0.22 3.24
N VAL A 100 1.85 0.15 2.05
CA VAL A 100 0.58 0.82 1.73
C VAL A 100 -0.56 0.30 2.63
N ALA A 101 -0.72 -1.02 2.71
CA ALA A 101 -1.74 -1.64 3.57
C ALA A 101 -1.51 -1.35 5.06
N PHE A 102 -0.25 -1.42 5.51
CA PHE A 102 0.13 -1.17 6.90
C PHE A 102 -0.13 0.26 7.34
N ILE A 103 0.27 1.27 6.54
CA ILE A 103 0.04 2.68 6.89
C ILE A 103 -1.46 2.94 7.04
N ARG A 104 -2.28 2.41 6.13
CA ARG A 104 -3.73 2.60 6.18
C ARG A 104 -4.36 1.88 7.37
N ALA A 105 -3.94 0.65 7.67
CA ALA A 105 -4.38 -0.08 8.86
C ALA A 105 -4.01 0.66 10.16
N ALA A 106 -2.80 1.20 10.23
CA ALA A 106 -2.34 1.99 11.37
C ALA A 106 -3.13 3.29 11.54
N GLN A 107 -3.54 3.93 10.43
CA GLN A 107 -4.44 5.08 10.45
C GLN A 107 -5.82 4.72 10.99
N TYR A 108 -6.43 3.63 10.51
CA TYR A 108 -7.71 3.16 11.07
C TYR A 108 -7.63 2.92 12.58
N ALA A 109 -6.56 2.25 13.05
CA ALA A 109 -6.35 2.05 14.48
C ALA A 109 -6.18 3.37 15.25
N ASN A 110 -5.46 4.34 14.68
CA ASN A 110 -5.21 5.65 15.27
C ASN A 110 -6.46 6.55 15.33
N ASP A 111 -7.32 6.40 14.34
CA ASP A 111 -8.58 7.13 14.22
C ASP A 111 -9.70 6.46 15.04
N GLY A 112 -9.45 5.28 15.61
CA GLY A 112 -10.48 4.47 16.27
C GLY A 112 -11.53 3.94 15.30
N GLN A 113 -11.20 3.86 14.01
CA GLN A 113 -12.08 3.41 12.94
C GLN A 113 -11.88 1.91 12.67
N GLN A 114 -12.99 1.22 12.43
CA GLN A 114 -12.99 -0.18 11.98
C GLN A 114 -13.89 -0.32 10.74
N ILE A 115 -13.55 -1.27 9.86
CA ILE A 115 -14.21 -1.48 8.57
C ILE A 115 -14.52 -2.96 8.30
N GLY A 116 -15.59 -3.17 7.53
CA GLY A 116 -16.10 -4.48 7.15
C GLY A 116 -16.74 -5.26 8.30
N ASP A 117 -17.39 -6.38 7.97
CA ASP A 117 -18.23 -7.15 8.90
C ASP A 117 -17.48 -7.74 10.12
N ARG A 118 -16.16 -7.78 10.04
CA ARG A 118 -15.27 -8.30 11.08
C ARG A 118 -14.54 -7.19 11.86
N ASN A 119 -14.86 -5.93 11.59
CA ASN A 119 -14.32 -4.76 12.30
C ASN A 119 -12.79 -4.66 12.27
N TYR A 120 -12.20 -4.63 11.08
CA TYR A 120 -10.75 -4.49 10.91
C TYR A 120 -10.30 -3.01 10.93
N PRO A 121 -9.12 -2.68 11.49
CA PRO A 121 -8.22 -3.57 12.22
C PRO A 121 -8.79 -3.90 13.61
N HIS A 122 -8.50 -5.10 14.10
CA HIS A 122 -8.83 -5.50 15.46
C HIS A 122 -7.67 -6.25 16.10
N THR A 123 -7.76 -6.48 17.42
CA THR A 123 -6.73 -7.19 18.17
C THR A 123 -6.45 -8.57 17.58
N PHE A 124 -5.16 -8.88 17.45
CA PHE A 124 -4.65 -10.20 17.13
C PHE A 124 -4.17 -10.87 18.41
N GLY A 125 -4.80 -11.98 18.80
CA GLY A 125 -4.52 -12.68 20.06
C GLY A 125 -3.28 -13.57 20.05
N ASN A 126 -2.79 -13.96 18.88
CA ASN A 126 -1.65 -14.87 18.70
C ASN A 126 -1.74 -16.19 19.49
N GLY A 127 -2.88 -16.89 19.43
CA GLY A 127 -3.06 -18.18 20.12
C GLY A 127 -2.13 -19.28 19.60
N GLU A 128 -1.69 -19.14 18.35
CA GLU A 128 -0.78 -20.03 17.65
C GLU A 128 0.69 -19.84 18.03
N ASN A 129 1.01 -18.80 18.80
CA ASN A 129 2.39 -18.42 19.18
C ASN A 129 3.31 -18.18 17.97
N LEU A 130 2.78 -17.50 16.94
CA LEU A 130 3.59 -17.11 15.79
C LEU A 130 4.74 -16.18 16.23
N PRO A 131 5.94 -16.32 15.64
CA PRO A 131 7.18 -15.70 16.12
C PRO A 131 7.31 -14.22 15.71
N PHE A 132 6.23 -13.44 15.81
CA PHE A 132 6.26 -12.04 15.43
C PHE A 132 7.07 -11.20 16.42
N PRO A 133 7.96 -10.30 15.94
CA PRO A 133 8.74 -9.40 16.79
C PRO A 133 7.90 -8.23 17.35
N CYS A 134 6.66 -8.47 17.75
CA CYS A 134 5.78 -7.49 18.40
C CYS A 134 5.86 -7.60 19.93
N GLY A 135 5.40 -6.55 20.61
CA GLY A 135 4.94 -6.60 22.00
C GLY A 135 3.49 -7.05 22.12
N LYS A 136 2.75 -6.48 23.08
CA LYS A 136 1.43 -7.01 23.52
C LYS A 136 0.20 -6.43 22.78
N SER A 137 0.34 -5.27 22.14
CA SER A 137 -0.82 -4.55 21.55
C SER A 137 -0.91 -4.83 20.05
N THR A 138 -1.00 -6.12 19.70
CA THR A 138 -1.04 -6.59 18.32
C THR A 138 -2.42 -6.47 17.70
N MET A 139 -2.45 -6.06 16.45
CA MET A 139 -3.63 -5.94 15.61
C MET A 139 -3.39 -6.66 14.29
N GLU A 140 -4.46 -7.17 13.70
CA GLU A 140 -4.47 -7.76 12.37
C GLU A 140 -5.30 -6.92 11.38
N PHE A 141 -4.90 -6.97 10.12
CA PHE A 141 -5.63 -6.33 9.03
C PHE A 141 -5.55 -7.16 7.74
N PRO A 142 -6.65 -7.33 6.97
CA PRO A 142 -6.67 -8.16 5.78
C PRO A 142 -5.78 -7.62 4.67
N LEU A 143 -5.16 -8.54 3.94
CA LEU A 143 -4.44 -8.27 2.71
C LEU A 143 -5.27 -8.74 1.51
N ASP A 144 -5.31 -7.92 0.47
CA ASP A 144 -5.87 -8.32 -0.82
C ASP A 144 -4.85 -9.17 -1.58
N ARG A 145 -5.16 -10.45 -1.73
CA ARG A 145 -4.29 -11.41 -2.43
C ARG A 145 -4.48 -11.39 -3.94
N ASP A 146 -5.65 -10.96 -4.40
CA ASP A 146 -6.04 -10.94 -5.81
C ASP A 146 -5.47 -9.68 -6.47
N ASN A 147 -5.35 -8.59 -5.69
CA ASN A 147 -4.68 -7.35 -6.09
C ASN A 147 -3.66 -6.88 -5.02
N PRO A 148 -2.50 -7.56 -4.87
CA PRO A 148 -1.50 -7.21 -3.86
C PRO A 148 -1.05 -5.74 -3.96
N GLY A 149 -1.16 -5.02 -2.85
CA GLY A 149 -0.90 -3.57 -2.76
C GLY A 149 -2.15 -2.71 -2.74
N THR A 150 -3.32 -3.27 -3.07
CA THR A 150 -4.60 -2.64 -2.82
C THR A 150 -4.94 -2.76 -1.34
N VAL A 151 -5.41 -1.66 -0.74
CA VAL A 151 -5.85 -1.67 0.65
C VAL A 151 -7.23 -2.32 0.75
N TYR A 152 -7.38 -3.29 1.65
CA TYR A 152 -8.69 -3.80 2.05
C TYR A 152 -9.66 -2.66 2.39
N SER A 153 -10.86 -2.71 1.81
CA SER A 153 -11.82 -1.60 1.84
C SER A 153 -13.17 -1.99 2.47
N GLY A 154 -13.25 -3.16 3.09
CA GLY A 154 -14.45 -3.62 3.82
C GLY A 154 -15.21 -4.75 3.16
N GLN A 155 -14.72 -5.29 2.04
CA GLN A 155 -15.33 -6.44 1.37
C GLN A 155 -15.33 -7.72 2.24
N SER A 156 -16.11 -8.73 1.85
CA SER A 156 -16.09 -10.03 2.54
C SER A 156 -14.68 -10.63 2.57
N VAL A 157 -14.22 -11.05 3.76
CA VAL A 157 -12.89 -11.67 3.96
C VAL A 157 -12.88 -13.20 3.80
N LYS A 158 -13.99 -13.82 3.37
CA LYS A 158 -14.08 -15.30 3.21
C LYS A 158 -13.01 -15.87 2.27
N THR A 159 -12.58 -15.09 1.28
CA THR A 159 -11.57 -15.46 0.28
C THR A 159 -10.24 -14.76 0.49
N LEU A 160 -10.11 -13.96 1.57
CA LEU A 160 -8.90 -13.25 1.93
C LEU A 160 -8.32 -13.94 3.17
N PRO A 161 -7.38 -14.89 3.01
CA PRO A 161 -6.82 -15.62 4.15
C PRO A 161 -5.64 -14.89 4.80
N ASP A 162 -5.09 -13.88 4.13
CA ASP A 162 -3.83 -13.24 4.50
C ASP A 162 -4.09 -12.01 5.37
N ARG A 163 -3.27 -11.84 6.40
CA ARG A 163 -3.33 -10.71 7.32
C ARG A 163 -1.93 -10.13 7.49
N LEU A 164 -1.80 -8.81 7.50
CA LEU A 164 -0.65 -8.18 8.13
C LEU A 164 -0.87 -8.11 9.64
N VAL A 165 0.22 -8.19 10.39
CA VAL A 165 0.24 -8.05 11.85
C VAL A 165 1.11 -6.85 12.21
N PHE A 166 0.57 -6.00 13.08
CA PHE A 166 1.26 -4.82 13.58
C PHE A 166 0.94 -4.57 15.05
N GLU A 167 1.88 -3.96 15.76
CA GLU A 167 1.60 -3.41 17.08
C GLU A 167 1.10 -1.97 16.95
N PHE A 168 0.03 -1.64 17.68
CA PHE A 168 -0.45 -0.27 17.82
C PHE A 168 -0.54 0.14 19.29
N LYS A 169 0.03 1.29 19.62
CA LYS A 169 -0.05 1.89 20.95
C LYS A 169 -0.71 3.26 20.86
N ASP A 170 -1.89 3.39 21.44
CA ASP A 170 -2.55 4.69 21.61
C ASP A 170 -1.85 5.48 22.74
N GLY A 171 -0.92 6.36 22.36
CA GLY A 171 -0.24 7.23 23.29
C GLY A 171 -1.05 8.50 23.61
N LYS A 172 -0.72 9.21 24.69
CA LYS A 172 -1.41 10.46 25.05
C LYS A 172 -1.27 11.56 23.98
N LYS A 173 -0.10 11.64 23.35
CA LYS A 173 0.25 12.70 22.37
C LYS A 173 0.25 12.22 20.91
N GLU A 174 0.59 10.96 20.68
CA GLU A 174 0.74 10.36 19.36
C GLU A 174 0.37 8.87 19.44
N GLY A 175 -0.23 8.35 18.37
CA GLY A 175 -0.33 6.92 18.14
C GLY A 175 0.99 6.38 17.60
N LYS A 176 1.38 5.15 17.97
CA LYS A 176 2.59 4.50 17.47
C LYS A 176 2.25 3.16 16.84
N ALA A 177 2.68 2.97 15.59
CA ALA A 177 2.49 1.71 14.87
C ALA A 177 3.84 1.06 14.50
N LYS A 178 3.92 -0.26 14.66
CA LYS A 178 5.11 -1.07 14.32
C LYS A 178 4.66 -2.29 13.52
N PHE A 179 5.10 -2.40 12.26
CA PHE A 179 4.89 -3.61 11.47
C PHE A 179 5.67 -4.78 12.07
N CYS A 180 5.05 -5.97 12.11
CA CYS A 180 5.69 -7.15 12.68
C CYS A 180 5.81 -8.33 11.72
N GLY A 181 4.83 -8.55 10.84
CA GLY A 181 4.86 -9.69 9.93
C GLY A 181 3.56 -9.89 9.18
N VAL A 182 3.47 -11.03 8.50
CA VAL A 182 2.31 -11.45 7.73
C VAL A 182 1.97 -12.88 8.13
N MET A 183 0.69 -13.18 8.22
CA MET A 183 0.18 -14.53 8.46
C MET A 183 -0.91 -14.89 7.46
N ARG A 184 -1.18 -16.19 7.35
CA ARG A 184 -2.23 -16.77 6.51
C ARG A 184 -3.08 -17.75 7.32
N HIS A 185 -4.38 -17.76 7.10
CA HIS A 185 -5.22 -18.88 7.54
C HIS A 185 -4.77 -20.19 6.87
N GLY A 186 -4.34 -21.14 7.69
CA GLY A 186 -3.98 -22.51 7.34
C GLY A 186 -5.19 -23.40 7.06
N ASN A 187 -4.91 -24.68 6.85
CA ASN A 187 -5.92 -25.67 6.42
C ASN A 187 -7.01 -25.89 7.48
N ASN A 188 -6.68 -25.71 8.77
CA ASN A 188 -7.55 -26.04 9.90
C ASN A 188 -8.18 -24.79 10.55
N GLY A 189 -8.01 -23.62 9.93
CA GLY A 189 -8.48 -22.34 10.47
C GLY A 189 -7.47 -21.65 11.40
N ASP A 190 -6.37 -22.31 11.72
CA ASP A 190 -5.19 -21.77 12.39
C ASP A 190 -4.48 -20.72 11.54
N PHE A 191 -3.62 -19.91 12.15
CA PHE A 191 -2.71 -19.03 11.42
C PHE A 191 -1.32 -19.67 11.25
N VAL A 192 -0.74 -19.49 10.06
CA VAL A 192 0.66 -19.84 9.76
C VAL A 192 1.45 -18.58 9.38
N ASP A 193 2.73 -18.56 9.73
CA ASP A 193 3.65 -17.47 9.39
C ASP A 193 3.91 -17.43 7.87
N CYS A 194 4.03 -16.21 7.34
CA CYS A 194 4.45 -15.97 5.95
C CYS A 194 5.87 -15.38 5.96
N PRO A 195 6.94 -16.17 5.82
CA PRO A 195 8.32 -15.72 6.03
C PRO A 195 8.86 -14.71 5.00
#